data_AF-A0A1M5UXE3-F1
#
_entry.id   AF-A0A1M5UXE3-F1
#
_cell.length_a   1.000
_cell.length_b   1.000
_cell.length_c   1.000
_cell.angle_alpha   90.00
_cell.angle_beta   90.00
_cell.angle_gamma   90.00
#
_symmetry.space_group_name_H-M   'P 1'
#
loop_
_entity.id
_entity.type
_entity.pdbx_description
1 polymer ?
#
loop_
_entity_poly.entity_id
_entity_poly.type
_entity_poly.pdbx_seq_one_letter_code
_entity_poly.pdbx_strand_id
1 'polypeptide(L)' 'MIRVCLMAAALLWPVSAHAFPCWMVRRAVAQYGASAVESWARAKGIPEKEIQRARQCLR' A
#
# COMPACT_ATOMS: atom_id res chain seq x y z
N MET A 1 -31.59 14.55 -1.81
CA MET A 1 -30.95 13.94 -3.00
C MET A 1 -29.45 14.28 -3.09
N ILE A 2 -29.05 15.55 -2.91
CA ILE A 2 -27.63 15.99 -2.94
C ILE A 2 -26.71 15.22 -1.97
N ARG A 3 -27.18 14.89 -0.77
CA ARG A 3 -26.40 14.13 0.24
C ARG A 3 -26.05 12.69 -0.18
N VAL A 4 -26.89 12.06 -1.00
CA VAL A 4 -26.65 10.69 -1.49
C VAL A 4 -25.55 10.70 -2.56
N CYS A 5 -25.54 11.72 -3.43
CA CYS A 5 -24.49 11.90 -4.44
C CYS A 5 -23.11 12.14 -3.81
N LEU A 6 -23.03 12.91 -2.72
CA LEU A 6 -21.77 13.19 -2.02
C LEU A 6 -21.17 11.93 -1.39
N MET A 7 -22.00 11.05 -0.81
CA MET A 7 -21.55 9.79 -0.23
C MET A 7 -21.11 8.78 -1.29
N ALA A 8 -21.80 8.74 -2.43
CA ALA A 8 -21.40 7.92 -3.57
C ALA A 8 -20.05 8.38 -4.15
N ALA A 9 -19.83 9.69 -4.27
CA ALA A 9 -18.55 10.25 -4.74
C ALA A 9 -17.39 9.98 -3.78
N ALA A 10 -17.63 9.96 -2.46
CA ALA A 10 -16.62 9.62 -1.46
C ALA A 10 -16.25 8.13 -1.47
N LEU A 11 -17.21 7.24 -1.75
CA LEU A 11 -16.98 5.79 -1.90
C LEU A 11 -16.32 5.42 -3.23
N LEU A 12 -16.48 6.26 -4.26
CA LEU A 12 -15.85 6.12 -5.57
C LEU A 12 -14.49 6.80 -5.67
N TRP A 13 -14.10 7.60 -4.66
CA TRP A 13 -12.73 8.09 -4.58
C TRP A 13 -11.85 6.88 -4.25
N PRO A 14 -10.97 6.43 -5.16
CA PRO A 14 -9.97 5.48 -4.77
C PRO A 14 -9.13 6.23 -3.73
N VAL A 15 -9.30 5.85 -2.46
CA VAL A 15 -8.37 6.22 -1.39
C VAL A 15 -7.04 5.66 -1.85
N SER A 16 -6.33 6.51 -2.59
CA SER A 16 -5.08 6.19 -3.20
C SER A 16 -4.12 6.12 -2.04
N ALA A 17 -3.85 4.86 -1.70
CA ALA A 17 -2.52 4.36 -1.58
C ALA A 17 -1.70 5.10 -0.53
N HIS A 18 -1.57 4.45 0.62
CA HIS A 18 -0.30 4.44 1.33
C HIS A 18 0.73 3.75 0.42
N ALA A 19 1.06 4.37 -0.71
CA ALA A 19 2.12 3.93 -1.59
C ALA A 19 3.42 4.29 -0.90
N PHE A 20 4.04 3.30 -0.26
CA PHE A 20 5.39 3.47 0.24
C PHE A 20 6.29 3.81 -0.95
N PRO A 21 7.03 4.93 -0.92
CA PRO A 21 7.89 5.28 -2.03
C PRO A 21 8.95 4.19 -2.23
N CYS A 22 9.26 3.86 -3.49
CA CYS A 22 10.14 2.73 -3.82
C CYS A 22 11.50 2.78 -3.11
N TRP A 23 12.06 3.96 -2.86
CA TRP A 23 13.31 4.13 -2.13
C TRP A 23 13.21 3.64 -0.68
N MET A 24 12.06 3.83 -0.03
CA MET A 24 11.82 3.38 1.34
C MET A 24 11.68 1.86 1.38
N VAL A 25 10.98 1.28 0.40
CA VAL A 25 10.87 -0.19 0.26
C VAL A 25 12.26 -0.80 0.06
N ARG A 26 13.07 -0.26 -0.87
CA ARG A 26 14.44 -0.72 -1.10
C ARG A 26 15.31 -0.62 0.16
N ARG A 27 15.21 0.49 0.90
CA ARG A 27 15.96 0.68 2.15
C ARG A 27 15.52 -0.31 3.23
N ALA A 28 14.22 -0.52 3.40
CA ALA A 28 13.69 -1.49 4.36
C ALA A 28 14.12 -2.92 4.01
N VAL A 29 14.08 -3.28 2.72
CA VAL A 29 14.53 -4.59 2.24
C VAL A 29 16.03 -4.78 2.38
N ALA A 30 16.83 -3.74 2.14
CA ALA A 30 18.27 -3.78 2.38
C ALA A 30 18.62 -3.96 3.87
N GLN A 31 17.81 -3.40 4.78
CA GLN A 31 18.05 -3.46 6.22
C GLN A 31 17.54 -4.75 6.87
N TYR A 32 16.36 -5.24 6.46
CA TYR A 32 15.67 -6.35 7.13
C TYR A 32 15.47 -7.59 6.24
N GLY A 33 15.66 -7.48 4.93
CA GLY A 33 15.38 -8.53 3.95
C GLY A 33 13.93 -8.50 3.44
N ALA A 34 13.73 -8.98 2.20
CA ALA A 34 12.44 -8.92 1.52
C ALA A 34 11.34 -9.71 2.25
N SER A 35 11.65 -10.91 2.71
CA SER A 35 10.71 -11.78 3.44
C SER A 35 10.26 -11.18 4.77
N ALA A 36 11.16 -10.53 5.51
CA ALA A 36 10.85 -9.89 6.78
C ALA A 36 9.95 -8.66 6.58
N VAL A 37 10.25 -7.83 5.59
CA VAL A 37 9.44 -6.64 5.25
C VAL A 37 8.04 -7.03 4.79
N GLU A 38 7.91 -8.09 3.99
CA GLU A 38 6.59 -8.60 3.57
C GLU A 38 5.79 -9.18 4.74
N SER A 39 6.44 -9.94 5.62
CA SER A 39 5.79 -10.52 6.80
C SER A 39 5.32 -9.43 7.76
N TRP A 40 6.14 -8.39 7.95
CA TRP A 40 5.76 -7.18 8.70
C TRP A 40 4.58 -6.46 8.04
N ALA A 41 4.59 -6.30 6.71
CA ALA A 41 3.52 -5.65 5.98
C ALA A 41 2.18 -6.39 6.16
N ARG A 42 2.19 -7.72 6.04
CA ARG A 42 1.02 -8.55 6.33
C ARG A 42 0.56 -8.44 7.77
N ALA A 43 1.48 -8.48 8.74
CA ALA A 43 1.16 -8.33 10.16
C ALA A 43 0.57 -6.96 10.50
N LYS A 44 0.91 -5.92 9.72
CA LYS A 44 0.33 -4.58 9.84
C LYS A 44 -1.02 -4.41 9.13
N GLY A 45 -1.53 -5.46 8.48
CA GLY A 45 -2.77 -5.39 7.73
C GLY A 45 -2.64 -4.58 6.43
N ILE A 46 -1.41 -4.41 5.91
CA ILE A 46 -1.21 -3.80 4.59
C ILE A 46 -1.86 -4.71 3.55
N PRO A 47 -2.74 -4.18 2.69
CA PRO A 47 -3.45 -5.00 1.71
C PRO A 47 -2.46 -5.57 0.68
N GLU A 48 -2.70 -6.82 0.27
CA GLU A 48 -1.80 -7.56 -0.65
C GLU A 48 -1.53 -6.79 -1.95
N LYS A 49 -2.49 -6.00 -2.45
CA LYS A 49 -2.31 -5.13 -3.62
C LYS A 49 -1.16 -4.10 -3.46
N GLU A 50 -0.96 -3.57 -2.26
CA GLU A 50 0.11 -2.62 -1.95
C GLU A 50 1.44 -3.37 -1.75
N ILE A 51 1.41 -4.59 -1.20
CA ILE A 51 2.59 -5.47 -1.10
C ILE A 51 3.08 -5.84 -2.51
N GLN A 52 2.18 -6.18 -3.43
CA GLN A 52 2.52 -6.47 -4.83
C GLN A 52 3.10 -5.25 -5.54
N ARG A 53 2.56 -4.04 -5.30
CA ARG A 53 3.18 -2.80 -5.79
C ARG A 53 4.58 -2.57 -5.19
N ALA A 54 4.76 -2.82 -3.89
CA ALA A 54 6.06 -2.72 -3.25
C ALA A 54 7.07 -3.73 -3.84
N ARG A 55 6.64 -4.94 -4.20
CA ARG A 55 7.48 -5.92 -4.92
C ARG A 55 7.95 -5.40 -6.28
N GLN A 56 7.10 -4.67 -7.00
CA GLN A 56 7.48 -4.07 -8.30
C GLN A 56 8.60 -3.04 -8.15
N CYS A 57 8.72 -2.36 -7.00
CA CYS A 57 9.83 -1.45 -6.71
C CYS A 57 11.19 -2.15 -6.49
N LEU A 58 11.17 -3.46 -6.21
CA LEU A 58 12.37 -4.28 -5.94
C LEU A 58 12.88 -5.01 -7.19
N ARG A 59 12.12 -4.96 -8.29
CA ARG A 59 12.60 -5.30 -9.63
C ARG A 59 13.65 -4.27 -10.09
#